data_AF-A0A509LBD0-F1
#
_entry.id   AF-A0A509LBD0-F1
#
_cell.length_a   1.000
_cell.length_b   1.000
_cell.length_c   1.000
_cell.angle_alpha   90.00
_cell.angle_beta   90.00
_cell.angle_gamma   90.00
#
_symmetry.space_group_name_H-M   'P 1'
#
loop_
_entity.id
_entity.type
_entity.pdbx_description
1 polymer ?
#
loop_
_entity_poly.entity_id
_entity_poly.type
_entity_poly.pdbx_seq_one_letter_code
_entity_poly.pdbx_strand_id
1 'polypeptide(L)'
;MDLEDKTFSPGNEDNHYKAGHIDCPYCNKQIPIEPIDYIEAQQLGPHEANVVKYISRWKEKGGIKDLFKSAWYLMRLIRFVEKQKENGLN
;
A
#
# COMPACT_ATOMS: atom_id res chain seq x y z
N MET A 1 7.22 -14.28 22.07
CA MET A 1 6.29 -14.58 20.95
C MET A 1 6.80 -13.75 19.80
N ASP A 2 7.97 -14.17 19.34
CA ASP A 2 8.86 -13.35 18.56
C ASP A 2 8.58 -13.70 17.10
N LEU A 3 7.71 -12.89 16.49
CA LEU A 3 7.49 -12.90 15.06
C LEU A 3 8.75 -12.34 14.42
N GLU A 4 9.73 -13.24 14.26
CA GLU A 4 10.99 -12.94 13.60
C GLU A 4 10.74 -12.29 12.25
N ASP A 5 11.30 -11.10 12.20
CA ASP A 5 11.50 -10.18 11.10
C ASP A 5 11.98 -10.87 9.82
N LYS A 6 11.06 -11.45 9.05
CA LYS A 6 11.25 -11.64 7.62
C LYS A 6 10.97 -10.29 6.97
N THR A 7 11.99 -9.45 6.91
CA THR A 7 11.97 -8.21 6.13
C THR A 7 11.65 -8.55 4.67
N PHE A 8 10.36 -8.46 4.31
CA PHE A 8 9.94 -8.41 2.92
C PHE A 8 10.48 -7.10 2.34
N SER A 9 11.71 -7.15 1.82
CA SER A 9 12.29 -6.08 1.03
C SER A 9 11.63 -6.13 -0.34
N PRO A 10 10.85 -5.12 -0.76
CA PRO A 10 10.16 -5.13 -2.05
C PRO A 10 11.15 -4.78 -3.17
N GLY A 11 12.23 -5.55 -3.28
CA GLY A 11 13.18 -5.50 -4.38
C GLY A 11 12.78 -6.51 -5.45
N ASN A 12 12.35 -5.98 -6.60
CA ASN A 12 12.58 -6.52 -7.94
C ASN A 12 12.90 -8.02 -8.08
N GLU A 13 11.84 -8.84 -8.20
CA GLU A 13 11.92 -10.10 -8.95
C GLU A 13 10.65 -10.29 -9.80
N ASP A 14 10.92 -10.36 -11.10
CA ASP A 14 9.99 -10.59 -12.20
C ASP A 14 9.26 -11.91 -12.01
N ASN A 15 8.00 -11.83 -11.59
CA ASN A 15 7.10 -12.98 -11.66
C ASN A 15 5.72 -12.48 -12.04
N HIS A 16 5.37 -12.74 -13.29
CA HIS A 16 4.07 -12.50 -13.90
C HIS A 16 3.04 -13.42 -13.21
N TYR A 17 2.46 -12.96 -12.10
CA TYR A 17 1.25 -13.59 -11.58
C TYR A 17 0.13 -13.25 -12.54
N LYS A 18 -0.23 -14.23 -13.39
CA LYS A 18 -1.46 -14.16 -14.17
C LYS A 18 -2.62 -14.22 -13.19
N ALA A 19 -3.04 -13.05 -12.71
CA ALA A 19 -4.29 -12.91 -11.99
C ALA A 19 -5.40 -13.41 -12.94
N GLY A 20 -6.01 -14.55 -12.59
CA GLY A 20 -7.24 -14.97 -13.22
C GLY A 20 -8.22 -13.81 -13.20
N HIS A 21 -8.97 -13.65 -14.28
CA HIS A 21 -9.93 -12.57 -14.48
C HIS A 21 -10.92 -12.52 -13.31
N ILE A 22 -10.61 -11.69 -12.30
CA ILE A 22 -11.53 -11.35 -11.23
C ILE A 22 -12.49 -10.37 -11.86
N ASP A 23 -13.68 -10.84 -12.19
CA ASP A 23 -14.76 -10.04 -12.76
C ASP A 23 -15.22 -9.03 -11.70
N CYS A 24 -14.52 -7.89 -11.63
CA CYS A 24 -14.76 -6.83 -10.67
C CYS A 24 -15.52 -5.72 -11.41
N PRO A 25 -16.79 -5.43 -11.05
CA PRO A 25 -17.60 -4.44 -11.76
C PRO A 25 -17.05 -2.99 -11.67
N TYR A 26 -15.97 -2.79 -10.90
CA TYR A 26 -15.27 -1.52 -10.72
C TYR A 26 -13.86 -1.48 -11.33
N CYS A 27 -13.33 -2.57 -11.91
CA CYS A 27 -11.93 -2.61 -12.36
C CYS A 27 -11.67 -2.01 -13.75
N ASN A 28 -12.71 -1.74 -14.54
CA ASN A 28 -12.57 -1.21 -15.90
C ASN A 28 -13.18 0.19 -16.09
N LYS A 29 -13.60 0.85 -15.00
CA LYS A 29 -13.96 2.26 -15.05
C LYS A 29 -12.70 3.03 -14.67
N GLN A 30 -12.28 3.97 -15.53
CA GLN A 30 -11.28 4.97 -15.16
C GLN A 30 -11.67 5.49 -13.77
N ILE A 31 -10.78 5.30 -12.81
CA ILE A 31 -10.99 5.81 -11.46
C ILE A 31 -11.16 7.31 -11.64
N PRO A 32 -12.24 7.93 -11.15
CA PRO A 32 -12.52 9.35 -11.42
C PRO A 32 -11.45 10.30 -10.87
N ILE A 33 -10.55 9.78 -10.03
CA ILE A 33 -9.48 10.51 -9.38
C ILE A 33 -8.22 9.64 -9.49
N GLU A 34 -7.14 10.19 -10.02
CA GLU A 34 -5.87 9.48 -10.02
C GLU A 34 -5.32 9.42 -8.58
N PRO A 35 -4.69 8.31 -8.16
CA PRO A 35 -4.15 8.20 -6.80
C PRO A 35 -3.19 9.33 -6.43
N ILE A 36 -2.43 9.86 -7.39
CA ILE A 36 -1.51 10.99 -7.17
C ILE A 36 -2.28 12.28 -6.81
N ASP A 37 -3.39 12.55 -7.49
CA ASP A 37 -4.22 13.74 -7.23
C ASP A 37 -4.79 13.70 -5.81
N TYR A 38 -5.24 12.52 -5.36
CA TYR A 38 -5.72 12.34 -3.98
C TYR A 38 -4.60 12.53 -2.95
N ILE A 39 -3.42 11.99 -3.22
CA ILE A 39 -2.24 12.11 -2.35
C ILE A 39 -1.83 13.56 -2.18
N GLU A 40 -1.79 14.32 -3.28
CA GLU A 40 -1.44 15.74 -3.27
C GLU A 40 -2.53 16.58 -2.59
N ALA A 41 -3.81 16.33 -2.90
CA ALA A 41 -4.94 17.06 -2.31
C ALA A 41 -5.04 16.88 -0.79
N GLN A 42 -4.70 15.69 -0.28
CA GLN A 42 -4.72 15.39 1.16
C GLN A 42 -3.36 15.60 1.85
N GLN A 43 -2.33 16.05 1.10
CA GLN A 43 -0.96 16.27 1.61
C GLN A 43 -0.39 15.05 2.36
N LEU A 44 -0.63 13.85 1.81
CA LEU A 44 -0.28 12.61 2.49
C LEU A 44 1.23 12.42 2.58
N GLY A 45 1.67 11.91 3.74
CA GLY A 45 3.07 11.56 3.96
C GLY A 45 3.49 10.33 3.14
N PRO A 46 4.80 10.02 3.08
CA PRO A 46 5.35 8.96 2.24
C PRO A 46 4.78 7.57 2.56
N HIS A 47 4.40 7.30 3.81
CA HIS A 47 3.78 6.02 4.18
C HIS A 47 2.35 5.93 3.64
N GLU A 48 1.54 6.96 3.87
CA GLU A 48 0.13 7.04 3.45
C GLU A 48 0.00 7.05 1.92
N ALA A 49 0.87 7.81 1.25
CA ALA A 49 0.93 7.87 -0.21
C ALA A 49 1.17 6.48 -0.83
N ASN A 50 2.09 5.70 -0.25
CA ASN A 50 2.35 4.34 -0.73
C ASN A 50 1.17 3.39 -0.44
N VAL A 51 0.50 3.51 0.70
CA VAL A 51 -0.73 2.74 1.00
C VAL A 51 -1.77 3.02 -0.09
N VAL A 52 -2.10 4.29 -0.35
CA VAL A 52 -3.08 4.70 -1.38
C VAL A 52 -2.69 4.20 -2.77
N LYS A 53 -1.41 4.32 -3.14
CA LYS A 53 -0.90 3.83 -4.42
C LYS A 53 -1.12 2.33 -4.60
N TYR A 54 -0.73 1.52 -3.62
CA TYR A 54 -0.79 0.07 -3.75
C TYR A 54 -2.21 -0.48 -3.60
N ILE A 55 -3.04 0.11 -2.73
CA ILE A 55 -4.45 -0.30 -2.57
C ILE A 55 -5.31 0.07 -3.80
N SER A 56 -4.91 1.10 -4.55
CA SER A 56 -5.62 1.49 -5.78
C SER A 56 -5.21 0.63 -6.98
N ARG A 57 -3.96 0.13 -7.00
CA ARG A 57 -3.35 -0.52 -8.18
C ARG A 57 -3.41 -2.05 -8.20
N TRP A 58 -3.65 -2.69 -7.06
CA TRP A 58 -3.48 -4.14 -6.93
C TRP A 58 -4.35 -4.95 -7.90
N LYS A 59 -5.54 -4.47 -8.27
CA LYS A 59 -6.43 -5.17 -9.21
C LYS A 59 -5.90 -5.17 -10.65
N GLU A 60 -5.14 -4.14 -11.03
CA GLU A 60 -4.72 -3.91 -12.42
C GLU A 60 -3.32 -4.40 -12.72
N LYS A 61 -2.39 -4.30 -11.75
CA LYS A 61 -0.96 -4.57 -12.01
C LYS A 61 -0.34 -5.56 -11.04
N GLY A 62 -0.32 -5.25 -9.75
CA GLY A 62 0.51 -5.99 -8.78
C GLY A 62 -0.15 -7.18 -8.11
N GLY A 63 -1.48 -7.35 -8.25
CA GLY A 63 -2.22 -8.39 -7.55
C GLY A 63 -2.01 -8.34 -6.05
N ILE A 64 -2.00 -9.51 -5.42
CA ILE A 64 -1.79 -9.67 -3.98
C ILE A 64 -0.46 -9.07 -3.47
N LYS A 65 0.58 -8.95 -4.32
CA LYS A 65 1.87 -8.34 -3.93
C LYS A 65 1.72 -6.87 -3.56
N ASP A 66 0.87 -6.13 -4.28
CA ASP A 66 0.59 -4.74 -3.95
C ASP A 66 -0.15 -4.64 -2.60
N LEU A 67 -1.04 -5.59 -2.30
CA LEU A 67 -1.68 -5.64 -0.97
C LEU A 67 -0.67 -5.87 0.16
N PHE A 68 0.30 -6.76 -0.03
CA PHE A 68 1.38 -6.95 0.95
C PHE A 68 2.24 -5.70 1.12
N LYS A 69 2.57 -4.99 0.02
CA LYS A 69 3.28 -3.71 0.10
C LYS A 69 2.46 -2.67 0.86
N SER A 70 1.17 -2.56 0.56
CA SER A 70 0.25 -1.66 1.27
C SER A 70 0.22 -1.95 2.77
N ALA A 71 0.07 -3.22 3.15
CA ALA A 71 0.07 -3.65 4.55
C ALA A 71 1.40 -3.32 5.26
N TRP A 72 2.53 -3.49 4.58
CA TRP A 72 3.84 -3.14 5.13
C TRP A 72 3.98 -1.63 5.40
N TYR A 73 3.57 -0.77 4.47
CA TYR A 73 3.59 0.68 4.67
C TYR A 73 2.65 1.12 5.79
N LEU A 74 1.46 0.52 5.86
CA LEU A 74 0.51 0.77 6.93
C LEU A 74 1.09 0.37 8.30
N MET A 75 1.74 -0.78 8.39
CA MET A 75 2.40 -1.23 9.62
C MET A 75 3.51 -0.27 10.06
N ARG A 76 4.29 0.27 9.12
CA ARG A 76 5.30 1.30 9.43
C ARG A 76 4.67 2.60 9.93
N LEU A 77 3.56 3.03 9.32
CA LEU A 77 2.82 4.21 9.77
C LEU A 77 2.30 4.03 11.21
N ILE A 78 1.71 2.87 11.52
CA ILE A 78 1.24 2.55 12.88
C ILE A 78 2.39 2.66 13.88
N ARG A 79 3.51 1.97 13.63
CA ARG A 79 4.70 2.02 14.51
C ARG A 79 5.24 3.43 14.67
N PHE A 80 5.23 4.24 13.61
CA PHE A 80 5.66 5.63 13.67
C PHE A 80 4.75 6.46 14.59
N VAL A 81 3.43 6.32 14.44
CA VAL A 81 2.43 7.03 15.26
C VAL A 81 2.49 6.57 16.73
N GLU A 82 2.62 5.27 16.99
CA GLU A 82 2.80 4.73 18.34
C GLU A 82 4.03 5.33 19.02
N LYS A 83 5.17 5.35 18.31
CA LYS A 83 6.40 5.96 18.83
C LYS A 83 6.24 7.46 19.11
N GLN A 84 5.48 8.20 18.29
CA GLN A 84 5.24 9.63 18.56
C GLN A 84 4.40 9.84 19.83
N LYS A 85 3.38 8.99 20.05
CA LYS A 85 2.57 9.02 21.27
C LYS A 85 3.39 8.72 22.51
N GLU A 86 4.26 7.70 22.45
CA GLU A 86 5.19 7.38 23.55
C GLU A 86 6.12 8.55 23.88
N ASN A 87 6.56 9.30 22.87
CA ASN A 87 7.42 10.47 23.03
C ASN A 87 6.66 11.75 23.43
N GLY A 88 5.35 11.69 23.65
CA GLY A 88 4.55 12.82 24.13
C GLY A 88 4.35 13.95 23.11
N LEU A 89 4.60 13.71 21.82
CA LEU A 89 4.24 14.65 20.76
C LEU A 89 2.84 14.30 20.24
N ASN A 90 1.85 15.09 20.68
CA ASN A 90 0.55 15.23 20.03
C ASN A 90 0.51 16.55 19.27
#